data_AF-A0A511VZN7-F1
#
_entry.id   AF-A0A511VZN7-F1
#
_cell.length_a   1.000
_cell.length_b   1.000
_cell.length_c   1.000
_cell.angle_alpha   90.00
_cell.angle_beta   90.00
_cell.angle_gamma   90.00
#
_symmetry.space_group_name_H-M   'P 1'
#
loop_
_entity.id
_entity.type
_entity.pdbx_description
1 polymer ?
#
loop_
_entity_poly.entity_id
_entity_poly.type
_entity_poly.pdbx_seq_one_letter_code
_entity_poly.pdbx_strand_id
1 'polypeptide(L)'
;MGKVLLNLGVVVFFSLLTVALLLIVNDERNDIREGQPVSFELSGESEFWSLSNYKLAIEPMQLIAGDGVLSFKGHYSETDYFYYTVMVNVNGEQQTISTSSVHMKDGNKIEIDEFEMGETQLGGYFYNVDGEPVTENDIWQIYVILEWHDPNGEMVYDQILLYQSNV
;
A
#
# COMPACT_ATOMS: atom_id res chain seq x y z
N MET A 1 -2.23 -9.19 70.17
CA MET A 1 -1.53 -9.89 69.06
C MET A 1 -2.41 -10.10 67.82
N GLY A 2 -3.71 -10.45 67.94
CA GLY A 2 -4.57 -10.74 66.78
C GLY A 2 -4.89 -9.59 65.80
N LYS A 3 -4.95 -8.32 66.24
CA LYS A 3 -5.24 -7.17 65.34
C LYS A 3 -4.09 -6.84 64.37
N VAL A 4 -2.85 -7.10 64.76
CA VAL A 4 -1.65 -6.84 63.92
C VAL A 4 -1.55 -7.88 62.80
N LEU A 5 -1.87 -9.15 63.09
CA LEU A 5 -1.92 -10.23 62.11
C LEU A 5 -3.04 -10.03 61.07
N LEU A 6 -4.21 -9.50 61.48
CA LEU A 6 -5.31 -9.20 60.57
C LEU A 6 -4.95 -8.10 59.56
N ASN A 7 -4.29 -7.04 60.03
CA ASN A 7 -3.84 -5.94 59.17
C ASN A 7 -2.74 -6.37 58.18
N LEU A 8 -1.83 -7.25 58.60
CA LEU A 8 -0.79 -7.78 57.73
C LEU A 8 -1.38 -8.65 56.61
N GLY A 9 -2.38 -9.49 56.94
CA GLY A 9 -3.08 -10.31 55.95
C GLY A 9 -3.84 -9.50 54.91
N VAL A 10 -4.49 -8.41 55.32
CA VAL A 10 -5.21 -7.50 54.41
C VAL A 10 -4.24 -6.79 53.46
N VAL A 11 -3.10 -6.29 53.97
CA VAL A 11 -2.10 -5.61 53.14
C VAL A 11 -1.49 -6.56 52.10
N VAL A 12 -1.17 -7.80 52.50
CA VAL A 12 -0.64 -8.82 51.57
C VAL A 12 -1.66 -9.21 50.50
N PHE A 13 -2.95 -9.32 50.87
CA PHE A 13 -4.01 -9.62 49.91
C PHE A 13 -4.17 -8.49 48.87
N PHE A 14 -4.21 -7.23 49.30
CA PHE A 14 -4.30 -6.10 48.37
C PHE A 14 -3.05 -5.95 47.50
N SER A 15 -1.84 -6.21 48.03
CA SER A 15 -0.63 -6.17 47.20
C SER A 15 -0.63 -7.26 46.12
N LEU A 16 -1.07 -8.48 46.46
CA LEU A 16 -1.21 -9.57 45.49
C LEU A 16 -2.29 -9.26 44.45
N LEU A 17 -3.40 -8.66 44.86
CA LEU A 17 -4.47 -8.24 43.95
C LEU A 17 -4.00 -7.16 42.97
N THR A 18 -3.22 -6.18 43.43
CA THR A 18 -2.66 -5.15 42.55
C THR A 18 -1.64 -5.72 41.57
N VAL A 19 -0.81 -6.69 42.00
CA VAL A 19 0.13 -7.37 41.10
C VAL A 19 -0.63 -8.22 40.07
N ALA A 20 -1.68 -8.93 40.47
CA ALA A 20 -2.52 -9.70 39.56
C ALA A 20 -3.24 -8.81 38.54
N LEU A 21 -3.76 -7.64 38.96
CA LEU A 21 -4.36 -6.67 38.06
C LEU A 21 -3.34 -6.05 37.09
N LEU A 22 -2.13 -5.76 37.55
CA LEU A 22 -1.03 -5.29 36.67
C LEU A 22 -0.61 -6.36 35.66
N LEU A 23 -0.66 -7.65 36.02
CA LEU A 23 -0.38 -8.74 35.08
C LEU A 23 -1.49 -8.93 34.03
N ILE A 24 -2.74 -8.57 34.32
CA ILE A 24 -3.87 -8.67 33.37
C ILE A 24 -3.87 -7.50 32.38
N VAL A 25 -3.43 -6.30 32.78
CA VAL A 25 -3.42 -5.11 31.91
C VAL A 25 -2.24 -5.12 30.91
N ASN A 26 -1.22 -5.95 31.14
CA ASN A 26 0.02 -5.92 30.37
C ASN A 26 0.08 -6.95 29.22
N ASP A 27 -1.04 -7.56 28.84
CA ASP A 27 -1.14 -8.48 27.69
C ASP A 27 -1.72 -7.75 26.45
N GLU A 28 -1.32 -6.49 26.22
CA GLU A 28 -1.25 -5.97 24.85
C GLU A 28 -0.01 -6.57 24.20
N ARG A 29 -0.03 -7.89 23.96
CA ARG A 29 0.82 -8.44 22.91
C ARG A 29 0.29 -7.84 21.62
N ASN A 30 1.05 -6.91 21.05
CA ASN A 30 1.08 -6.73 19.62
C ASN A 30 1.60 -8.05 19.02
N ASP A 31 0.78 -9.09 19.03
CA ASP A 31 0.99 -10.28 18.23
C ASP A 31 0.85 -9.79 16.79
N ILE A 32 1.97 -9.39 16.20
CA ILE A 32 2.12 -9.21 14.77
C ILE A 32 1.72 -10.57 14.20
N ARG A 33 0.49 -10.67 13.70
CA ARG A 33 0.04 -11.84 12.98
C ARG A 33 0.98 -11.97 11.79
N GLU A 34 1.85 -12.98 11.82
CA GLU A 34 2.76 -13.32 10.72
C GLU A 34 1.91 -13.76 9.52
N GLY A 35 1.41 -12.79 8.75
CA GLY A 35 0.83 -13.03 7.44
C GLY A 35 1.92 -13.50 6.48
N GLN A 36 1.58 -14.42 5.58
CA GLN A 36 2.49 -14.79 4.50
C GLN A 36 2.63 -13.59 3.56
N PRO A 37 3.86 -13.23 3.14
CA PRO A 37 4.06 -12.16 2.18
C PRO A 37 3.42 -12.53 0.85
N VAL A 38 2.80 -11.55 0.20
CA VAL A 38 2.23 -11.68 -1.14
C VAL A 38 3.09 -10.88 -2.10
N SER A 39 3.46 -11.46 -3.24
CA SER A 39 4.30 -10.80 -4.25
C SER A 39 3.71 -10.96 -5.64
N PHE A 40 3.76 -9.89 -6.43
CA PHE A 40 3.32 -9.84 -7.80
C PHE A 40 4.42 -9.29 -8.71
N GLU A 41 4.56 -9.93 -9.87
CA GLU A 41 5.20 -9.34 -11.04
C GLU A 41 4.09 -9.01 -12.03
N LEU A 42 3.94 -7.71 -12.30
CA LEU A 42 2.78 -7.15 -12.97
C LEU A 42 3.18 -6.56 -14.32
N SER A 43 2.34 -6.82 -15.30
CA SER A 43 2.44 -6.26 -16.64
C SER A 43 1.06 -6.15 -17.22
N GLY A 44 0.84 -5.14 -18.05
CA GLY A 44 -0.47 -4.89 -18.64
C GLY A 44 -0.39 -3.88 -19.77
N GLU A 45 -1.48 -3.77 -20.50
CA GLU A 45 -1.60 -2.82 -21.60
C GLU A 45 -2.96 -2.13 -21.58
N SER A 46 -2.97 -0.91 -22.09
CA SER A 46 -4.17 -0.12 -22.39
C SER A 46 -4.14 0.31 -23.86
N GLU A 47 -4.96 1.28 -24.26
CA GLU A 47 -4.91 1.82 -25.61
C GLU A 47 -3.58 2.54 -25.88
N PHE A 48 -3.14 3.38 -24.94
CA PHE A 48 -2.00 4.27 -25.15
C PHE A 48 -0.72 3.84 -24.45
N TRP A 49 -0.77 2.86 -23.55
CA TRP A 49 0.37 2.49 -22.72
C TRP A 49 0.55 1.00 -22.56
N SER A 50 1.79 0.59 -22.30
CA SER A 50 2.13 -0.72 -21.76
C SER A 50 2.95 -0.55 -20.49
N LEU A 51 2.66 -1.32 -19.45
CA LEU A 51 3.48 -1.43 -18.26
C LEU A 51 4.15 -2.79 -18.23
N SER A 52 5.47 -2.81 -17.97
CA SER A 52 6.24 -4.03 -17.79
C SER A 52 7.02 -4.04 -16.48
N ASN A 53 7.29 -5.23 -15.95
CA ASN A 53 8.18 -5.48 -14.80
C ASN A 53 7.81 -4.75 -13.48
N TYR A 54 6.58 -4.28 -13.32
CA TYR A 54 6.17 -3.63 -12.09
C TYR A 54 6.07 -4.67 -10.97
N LYS A 55 6.73 -4.44 -9.86
CA LYS A 55 6.72 -5.34 -8.70
C LYS A 55 5.87 -4.76 -7.60
N LEU A 56 5.12 -5.63 -6.93
CA LEU A 56 4.40 -5.31 -5.70
C LEU A 56 4.64 -6.44 -4.69
N ALA A 57 5.21 -6.11 -3.54
CA ALA A 57 5.34 -7.00 -2.40
C ALA A 57 4.58 -6.42 -1.20
N ILE A 58 3.64 -7.18 -0.67
CA ILE A 58 2.86 -6.83 0.52
C ILE A 58 3.30 -7.77 1.64
N GLU A 59 3.86 -7.18 2.68
CA GLU A 59 4.26 -7.86 3.90
C GLU A 59 3.49 -7.29 5.09
N PRO A 60 3.40 -8.01 6.24
CA PRO A 60 2.60 -7.55 7.37
C PRO A 60 2.93 -6.16 7.91
N MET A 61 4.15 -5.66 7.70
CA MET A 61 4.62 -4.36 8.23
C MET A 61 5.14 -3.40 7.16
N GLN A 62 5.20 -3.84 5.92
CA GLN A 62 5.73 -3.03 4.83
C GLN A 62 5.12 -3.42 3.51
N LEU A 63 4.98 -2.43 2.64
CA LEU A 63 4.64 -2.60 1.25
C LEU A 63 5.77 -2.02 0.41
N ILE A 64 6.21 -2.78 -0.60
CA ILE A 64 7.25 -2.38 -1.55
C ILE A 64 6.63 -2.43 -2.94
N ALA A 65 6.69 -1.33 -3.69
CA ALA A 65 6.15 -1.28 -5.04
C ALA A 65 6.97 -0.38 -5.98
N GLY A 66 7.20 -0.82 -7.21
CA GLY A 66 8.02 -0.07 -8.16
C GLY A 66 8.64 -0.92 -9.27
N ASP A 67 9.79 -0.48 -9.78
CA ASP A 67 10.60 -1.13 -10.83
C ASP A 67 9.92 -1.29 -12.20
N GLY A 68 8.72 -0.76 -12.36
CA GLY A 68 7.97 -0.85 -13.61
C GLY A 68 8.50 0.12 -14.68
N VAL A 69 8.31 -0.25 -15.94
CA VAL A 69 8.57 0.61 -17.10
C VAL A 69 7.28 0.83 -17.85
N LEU A 70 6.82 2.09 -17.88
CA LEU A 70 5.71 2.54 -18.72
C LEU A 70 6.26 2.89 -20.10
N SER A 71 5.69 2.32 -21.16
CA SER A 71 6.03 2.64 -22.54
C SER A 71 4.81 3.20 -23.27
N PHE A 72 4.97 4.38 -23.88
CA PHE A 72 3.89 5.03 -24.62
C PHE A 72 3.75 4.43 -26.02
N LYS A 73 2.51 4.23 -26.47
CA LYS A 73 2.16 3.63 -27.77
C LYS A 73 1.60 4.62 -28.78
N GLY A 74 1.39 5.87 -28.39
CA GLY A 74 0.84 6.90 -29.26
C GLY A 74 1.87 7.50 -30.23
N HIS A 75 1.39 8.38 -31.11
CA HIS A 75 2.19 8.96 -32.19
C HIS A 75 3.02 10.19 -31.78
N TYR A 76 2.84 10.70 -30.57
CA TYR A 76 3.55 11.86 -30.02
C TYR A 76 4.05 11.48 -28.63
N SER A 77 5.29 11.80 -28.30
CA SER A 77 5.85 11.41 -27.00
C SER A 77 6.26 12.60 -26.15
N GLU A 78 5.77 13.79 -26.46
CA GLU A 78 6.09 14.98 -25.69
C GLU A 78 4.86 15.54 -24.98
N THR A 79 4.99 15.81 -23.68
CA THR A 79 3.97 16.47 -22.87
C THR A 79 4.59 17.43 -21.87
N ASP A 80 3.86 18.41 -21.38
CA ASP A 80 4.30 19.29 -20.27
C ASP A 80 3.80 18.80 -18.90
N TYR A 81 2.94 17.77 -18.90
CA TYR A 81 2.40 17.14 -17.70
C TYR A 81 2.26 15.63 -17.88
N PHE A 82 2.78 14.88 -16.92
CA PHE A 82 2.56 13.45 -16.80
C PHE A 82 2.34 13.07 -15.34
N TYR A 83 1.35 12.22 -15.10
CA TYR A 83 1.03 11.72 -13.79
C TYR A 83 0.66 10.24 -13.87
N TYR A 84 1.07 9.49 -12.85
CA TYR A 84 0.55 8.16 -12.63
C TYR A 84 0.18 7.96 -11.16
N THR A 85 -0.79 7.08 -10.96
CA THR A 85 -1.05 6.48 -9.65
C THR A 85 -1.34 5.00 -9.79
N VAL A 86 -0.70 4.21 -8.92
CA VAL A 86 -0.93 2.77 -8.80
C VAL A 86 -1.92 2.54 -7.67
N MET A 87 -2.98 1.81 -8.00
CA MET A 87 -4.10 1.53 -7.10
C MET A 87 -4.20 0.02 -6.86
N VAL A 88 -4.42 -0.36 -5.62
CA VAL A 88 -4.84 -1.71 -5.23
C VAL A 88 -6.25 -1.65 -4.67
N ASN A 89 -7.09 -2.62 -5.03
CA ASN A 89 -8.38 -2.84 -4.42
C ASN A 89 -8.28 -4.04 -3.48
N VAL A 90 -8.42 -3.80 -2.17
CA VAL A 90 -8.40 -4.83 -1.12
C VAL A 90 -9.80 -4.94 -0.55
N ASN A 91 -10.48 -6.07 -0.76
CA ASN A 91 -11.84 -6.34 -0.28
C ASN A 91 -12.86 -5.23 -0.60
N GLY A 92 -12.73 -4.60 -1.77
CA GLY A 92 -13.62 -3.52 -2.22
C GLY A 92 -13.15 -2.12 -1.86
N GLU A 93 -12.11 -1.98 -1.03
CA GLU A 93 -11.53 -0.69 -0.67
C GLU A 93 -10.32 -0.37 -1.56
N GLN A 94 -10.37 0.79 -2.21
CA GLN A 94 -9.27 1.28 -3.04
C GLN A 94 -8.20 1.97 -2.18
N GLN A 95 -6.95 1.58 -2.39
CA GLN A 95 -5.79 2.15 -1.73
C GLN A 95 -4.75 2.58 -2.76
N THR A 96 -4.17 3.77 -2.55
CA THR A 96 -3.08 4.28 -3.37
C THR A 96 -1.75 3.74 -2.86
N ILE A 97 -0.98 3.14 -3.76
CA ILE A 97 0.27 2.47 -3.43
C ILE A 97 1.49 3.30 -3.79
N SER A 98 1.48 3.89 -4.97
CA SER A 98 2.56 4.74 -5.47
C SER A 98 1.98 5.78 -6.40
N THR A 99 2.55 6.98 -6.38
CA THR A 99 2.17 8.05 -7.29
C THR A 99 3.40 8.86 -7.66
N SER A 100 3.42 9.39 -8.87
CA SER A 100 4.40 10.39 -9.28
C SER A 100 3.77 11.37 -10.25
N SER A 101 4.32 12.57 -10.28
CA SER A 101 3.92 13.64 -11.18
C SER A 101 5.17 14.33 -11.72
N VAL A 102 5.19 14.60 -13.02
CA VAL A 102 6.17 15.47 -13.64
C VAL A 102 5.43 16.62 -14.32
N HIS A 103 5.86 17.84 -13.99
CA HIS A 103 5.31 19.07 -14.55
C HIS A 103 6.44 19.96 -15.04
N MET A 104 6.36 20.36 -16.30
CA MET A 104 7.30 21.31 -16.88
C MET A 104 6.77 22.75 -16.77
N LYS A 105 7.70 23.68 -16.62
CA LYS A 105 7.41 25.12 -16.60
C LYS A 105 7.88 25.77 -17.89
N ASP A 106 7.30 26.93 -18.20
CA ASP A 106 7.76 27.84 -19.25
C ASP A 106 7.73 27.26 -20.67
N GLY A 107 6.77 26.36 -20.97
CA GLY A 107 6.56 25.79 -22.30
C GLY A 107 7.55 24.68 -22.68
N ASN A 108 8.37 24.21 -21.75
CA ASN A 108 9.18 23.01 -21.93
C ASN A 108 8.31 21.75 -21.92
N LYS A 109 8.79 20.69 -22.58
CA LYS A 109 8.13 19.38 -22.60
C LYS A 109 9.08 18.29 -22.12
N ILE A 110 8.52 17.20 -21.64
CA ILE A 110 9.20 15.94 -21.35
C ILE A 110 8.88 14.92 -22.43
N GLU A 111 9.87 14.09 -22.74
CA GLU A 111 9.69 12.87 -23.49
C GLU A 111 9.09 11.80 -22.57
N ILE A 112 8.06 11.11 -23.05
CA ILE A 112 7.29 10.09 -22.30
C ILE A 112 7.26 8.74 -23.03
N ASP A 113 8.14 8.52 -24.00
CA ASP A 113 8.26 7.25 -24.72
C ASP A 113 8.48 6.07 -23.77
N GLU A 114 9.37 6.26 -22.80
CA GLU A 114 9.62 5.34 -21.70
C GLU A 114 9.73 6.11 -20.39
N PHE A 115 9.06 5.63 -19.35
CA PHE A 115 9.08 6.19 -18.02
C PHE A 115 9.34 5.09 -16.98
N GLU A 116 10.49 5.17 -16.32
CA GLU A 116 10.85 4.28 -15.22
C GLU A 116 10.11 4.70 -13.95
N MET A 117 9.32 3.78 -13.40
CA MET A 117 8.61 3.98 -12.13
C MET A 117 9.58 3.75 -10.98
N GLY A 118 9.74 4.76 -10.13
CA GLY A 118 10.57 4.65 -8.94
C GLY A 118 10.02 3.63 -7.94
N GLU A 119 10.92 3.06 -7.13
CA GLU A 119 10.55 2.24 -5.99
C GLU A 119 9.98 3.10 -4.86
N THR A 120 8.87 2.66 -4.28
CA THR A 120 8.26 3.22 -3.08
C THR A 120 8.17 2.12 -2.04
N GLN A 121 8.62 2.43 -0.83
CA GLN A 121 8.43 1.58 0.34
C GLN A 121 7.54 2.32 1.35
N LEU A 122 6.38 1.75 1.64
CA LEU A 122 5.45 2.26 2.64
C LEU A 122 5.56 1.38 3.88
N GLY A 123 5.96 1.99 5.00
CA GLY A 123 5.91 1.35 6.30
C GLY A 123 4.52 1.44 6.91
N GLY A 124 4.10 0.41 7.63
CA GLY A 124 2.78 0.37 8.28
C GLY A 124 2.14 -0.99 8.12
N TYR A 125 1.17 -1.28 8.98
CA TYR A 125 0.45 -2.53 8.88
C TYR A 125 -0.54 -2.51 7.71
N PHE A 126 -0.41 -3.48 6.80
CA PHE A 126 -1.34 -3.69 5.71
C PHE A 126 -2.35 -4.77 6.12
N TYR A 127 -3.47 -4.32 6.67
CA TYR A 127 -4.56 -5.19 7.12
C TYR A 127 -5.78 -5.06 6.22
N ASN A 128 -6.51 -6.16 6.07
CA ASN A 128 -7.82 -6.16 5.43
C ASN A 128 -8.89 -5.58 6.37
N VAL A 129 -10.13 -5.49 5.88
CA VAL A 129 -11.28 -4.94 6.63
C VAL A 129 -11.59 -5.67 7.95
N ASP A 130 -11.17 -6.93 8.07
CA ASP A 130 -11.35 -7.74 9.28
C ASP A 130 -10.19 -7.57 10.29
N GLY A 131 -9.19 -6.74 9.95
CA GLY A 131 -7.99 -6.53 10.78
C GLY A 131 -6.97 -7.66 10.67
N GLU A 132 -7.06 -8.51 9.64
CA GLU A 132 -6.12 -9.59 9.38
C GLU A 132 -5.08 -9.17 8.32
N PRO A 133 -3.85 -9.73 8.33
CA PRO A 133 -2.87 -9.46 7.28
C PRO A 133 -3.46 -9.71 5.90
N VAL A 134 -3.27 -8.78 4.97
CA VAL A 134 -3.75 -8.92 3.59
C VAL A 134 -3.14 -10.17 2.96
N THR A 135 -4.00 -11.00 2.37
CA THR A 135 -3.64 -12.17 1.56
C THR A 135 -3.96 -11.92 0.09
N GLU A 136 -3.47 -12.79 -0.80
CA GLU A 136 -3.76 -12.68 -2.24
C GLU A 136 -5.27 -12.69 -2.53
N ASN A 137 -6.05 -13.46 -1.76
CA ASN A 137 -7.51 -13.56 -1.94
C ASN A 137 -8.25 -12.26 -1.61
N ASP A 138 -7.65 -11.41 -0.78
CA ASP A 138 -8.22 -10.11 -0.43
C ASP A 138 -8.02 -9.10 -1.57
N ILE A 139 -7.09 -9.34 -2.49
CA ILE A 139 -6.76 -8.40 -3.57
C ILE A 139 -7.69 -8.67 -4.74
N TRP A 140 -8.58 -7.73 -5.02
CA TRP A 140 -9.56 -7.86 -6.10
C TRP A 140 -9.00 -7.35 -7.42
N GLN A 141 -8.23 -6.27 -7.37
CA GLN A 141 -7.73 -5.61 -8.57
C GLN A 141 -6.46 -4.83 -8.27
N ILE A 142 -5.54 -4.80 -9.23
CA ILE A 142 -4.41 -3.88 -9.25
C ILE A 142 -4.40 -3.21 -10.62
N TYR A 143 -4.30 -1.88 -10.64
CA TYR A 143 -4.33 -1.10 -11.86
C TYR A 143 -3.56 0.21 -11.72
N VAL A 144 -3.18 0.79 -12.86
CA VAL A 144 -2.54 2.10 -12.93
C VAL A 144 -3.48 3.07 -13.63
N ILE A 145 -3.63 4.25 -13.07
CA ILE A 145 -4.25 5.41 -13.73
C ILE A 145 -3.14 6.30 -14.24
N LEU A 146 -3.27 6.76 -15.48
CA LEU A 146 -2.33 7.62 -16.18
C LEU A 146 -3.04 8.89 -16.62
N GLU A 147 -2.39 10.04 -16.44
CA GLU A 147 -2.89 11.34 -16.87
C GLU A 147 -1.78 12.11 -17.57
N TRP A 148 -2.07 12.69 -18.73
CA TRP A 148 -1.11 13.53 -19.46
C TRP A 148 -1.82 14.56 -20.33
N HIS A 149 -1.10 15.58 -20.80
CA HIS A 149 -1.62 16.46 -21.84
C HIS A 149 -1.30 15.93 -23.24
N ASP A 150 -2.30 15.95 -24.12
CA ASP A 150 -2.15 15.69 -25.55
C ASP A 150 -1.46 16.88 -26.27
N PRO A 151 -1.18 16.80 -27.58
CA PRO A 151 -0.53 17.86 -28.33
C PRO A 151 -1.36 19.15 -28.44
N ASN A 152 -2.67 19.07 -28.22
CA ASN A 152 -3.58 20.22 -28.18
C ASN A 152 -3.65 20.85 -26.78
N GLY A 153 -2.98 20.26 -25.78
CA GLY A 153 -3.03 20.68 -24.38
C GLY A 153 -4.26 20.18 -23.63
N GLU A 154 -5.00 19.22 -24.19
CA GLU A 154 -6.14 18.59 -23.52
C GLU A 154 -5.67 17.46 -22.61
N MET A 155 -6.30 17.36 -21.44
CA MET A 155 -5.99 16.30 -20.48
C MET A 155 -6.59 14.96 -20.93
N VAL A 156 -5.74 13.95 -21.02
CA VAL A 156 -6.08 12.57 -21.40
C VAL A 156 -5.91 11.68 -20.18
N TYR A 157 -6.81 10.70 -20.07
CA TYR A 157 -6.83 9.70 -19.01
C TYR A 157 -6.75 8.31 -19.63
N ASP A 158 -5.97 7.43 -19.02
CA ASP A 158 -5.92 6.02 -19.39
C ASP A 158 -5.76 5.13 -18.15
N GLN A 159 -6.16 3.87 -18.28
CA GLN A 159 -6.08 2.89 -17.21
C GLN A 159 -5.50 1.58 -17.72
N ILE A 160 -4.44 1.12 -17.06
CA ILE A 160 -3.85 -0.20 -17.31
C ILE A 160 -4.32 -1.15 -16.22
N LEU A 161 -5.05 -2.22 -16.59
CA LEU A 161 -5.34 -3.32 -15.69
C LEU A 161 -4.11 -4.22 -15.57
N LEU A 162 -3.63 -4.45 -14.35
CA LEU A 162 -2.46 -5.29 -14.08
C LEU A 162 -2.83 -6.65 -13.50
N TYR A 163 -3.83 -6.67 -12.63
CA TYR A 163 -4.33 -7.86 -11.98
C TYR A 163 -5.83 -7.71 -11.72
N GLN A 164 -6.55 -8.82 -11.87
CA GLN A 164 -7.96 -8.94 -11.53
C GLN A 164 -8.19 -10.33 -10.96
N SER A 165 -8.75 -10.40 -9.75
CA SER A 165 -9.17 -11.66 -9.16
C SER A 165 -10.41 -12.21 -9.87
N ASN A 166 -10.47 -13.54 -9.97
CA ASN A 166 -11.61 -14.27 -10.57
C ASN A 166 -12.66 -14.71 -9.54
N VAL A 167 -12.52 -14.27 -8.28
CA VAL A 167 -13.32 -14.72 -7.13
C VAL A 167 -14.64 -13.97 -7.05
#